data_AF-T5ALI5-F1
#
_entry.id   AF-T5ALI5-F1
#
_cell.length_a   1.000
_cell.length_b   1.000
_cell.length_c   1.000
_cell.angle_alpha   90.00
_cell.angle_beta   90.00
_cell.angle_gamma   90.00
#
_symmetry.space_group_name_H-M   'P 1'
#
loop_
_entity.id
_entity.type
_entity.pdbx_description
1 polymer ?
#
loop_
_entity_poly.entity_id
_entity_poly.type
_entity_poly.pdbx_seq_one_letter_code
_entity_poly.pdbx_strand_id
1 'polypeptide(L)'
;MSLAEVRRLPNVDGIYTDAAEWTRPWTRGAPILHIEMRRWAHVLVISPLSANTMAKMVAGICDNLLLSVVRAWDTDGSIDGERKRIVVAPAMNTAMWRHPVTARNLRTLEGDWGGDEGWIEVLRPVSKTLACNDVGDGAMVGWEDIVAAAEVRLGLARGSPSA
;
A
#
# COMPACT_ATOMS: atom_id res chain seq x y z
N MET A 1 -15.03 12.56 -8.77
CA MET A 1 -13.71 13.01 -9.25
C MET A 1 -13.24 12.05 -10.33
N SER A 2 -12.87 12.55 -11.51
CA SER A 2 -12.34 11.79 -12.64
C SER A 2 -10.81 11.70 -12.62
N LEU A 3 -10.23 10.75 -13.37
CA LEU A 3 -8.76 10.66 -13.50
C LEU A 3 -8.13 11.94 -14.07
N ALA A 4 -8.85 12.65 -14.93
CA ALA A 4 -8.38 13.92 -15.51
C ALA A 4 -8.31 15.03 -14.45
N GLU A 5 -9.20 15.03 -13.46
CA GLU A 5 -9.16 15.97 -12.34
C GLU A 5 -8.03 15.63 -11.38
N VAL A 6 -7.81 14.35 -11.07
CA VAL A 6 -6.70 13.90 -10.20
C VAL A 6 -5.34 14.29 -10.78
N ARG A 7 -5.15 14.15 -12.10
CA ARG A 7 -3.90 14.57 -12.77
C ARG A 7 -3.57 16.05 -12.65
N ARG A 8 -4.55 16.89 -12.30
CA ARG A 8 -4.37 18.34 -12.14
C ARG A 8 -4.12 18.75 -10.70
N LEU A 9 -4.23 17.82 -9.75
CA LEU A 9 -3.93 18.11 -8.35
C LEU A 9 -2.42 18.39 -8.19
N PRO A 10 -2.05 19.34 -7.32
CA PRO A 10 -0.65 19.58 -7.01
C PRO A 10 0.00 18.31 -6.46
N ASN A 11 1.28 18.10 -6.78
CA ASN A 11 2.10 16.96 -6.33
C ASN A 11 1.65 15.58 -6.85
N VAL A 12 0.86 15.53 -7.93
CA VAL A 12 0.58 14.30 -8.68
C VAL A 12 1.50 14.23 -9.89
N ASP A 13 2.60 13.48 -9.79
CA ASP A 13 3.56 13.29 -10.90
C ASP A 13 2.99 12.43 -12.04
N GLY A 14 2.09 11.49 -11.74
CA GLY A 14 1.51 10.61 -12.75
C GLY A 14 0.40 9.70 -12.24
N ILE A 15 -0.40 9.20 -13.18
CA ILE A 15 -1.38 8.13 -12.95
C ILE A 15 -1.07 7.01 -13.92
N TYR A 16 -0.65 5.88 -13.37
CA TYR A 16 -0.19 4.72 -14.11
C TYR A 16 -1.19 3.57 -13.99
N THR A 17 -1.28 2.77 -15.04
CA THR A 17 -2.08 1.53 -15.10
C THR A 17 -1.19 0.42 -15.64
N ASP A 18 -1.66 -0.84 -15.61
CA ASP A 18 -0.91 -1.98 -16.12
C ASP A 18 -0.46 -1.81 -17.58
N ALA A 19 -1.24 -1.08 -18.39
CA ALA A 19 -0.88 -0.79 -19.77
C ALA A 19 0.39 0.07 -19.91
N ALA A 20 0.70 0.91 -18.90
CA ALA A 20 1.89 1.76 -18.90
C ALA A 20 3.19 0.98 -18.69
N GLU A 21 3.12 -0.24 -18.13
CA GLU A 21 4.28 -1.11 -17.96
C GLU A 21 4.86 -1.60 -19.29
N TRP A 22 4.01 -1.69 -20.32
CA TRP A 22 4.35 -2.32 -21.58
C TRP A 22 4.59 -1.30 -22.68
N THR A 23 5.86 -1.06 -23.01
CA THR A 23 6.24 -0.38 -24.26
C THR A 23 6.18 -1.33 -25.44
N ARG A 24 5.62 -0.89 -26.57
CA ARG A 24 5.54 -1.68 -27.81
C ARG A 24 6.23 -0.94 -28.97
N PRO A 25 7.28 -1.52 -29.61
CA PRO A 25 7.93 -2.79 -29.25
C PRO A 25 8.72 -2.69 -27.95
N TRP A 26 8.84 -3.81 -27.22
CA TRP A 26 9.77 -3.88 -26.10
C TRP A 26 11.20 -3.92 -26.63
N THR A 27 12.09 -3.14 -26.02
CA THR A 27 13.51 -3.13 -26.36
C THR A 27 14.33 -3.44 -25.12
N ARG A 28 15.34 -4.31 -25.26
CA ARG A 28 16.30 -4.59 -24.19
C ARG A 28 16.97 -3.29 -23.73
N GLY A 29 17.03 -3.06 -22.43
CA GLY A 29 17.62 -1.86 -21.83
C GLY A 29 16.63 -0.70 -21.66
N ALA A 30 15.39 -0.83 -22.15
CA ALA A 30 14.33 0.10 -21.78
C ALA A 30 14.04 0.01 -20.26
N PRO A 31 13.70 1.14 -19.60
CA PRO A 31 13.33 1.13 -18.19
C PRO A 31 12.09 0.25 -17.97
N ILE A 32 12.09 -0.50 -16.86
CA ILE A 32 10.96 -1.34 -16.45
C ILE A 32 10.19 -0.59 -15.38
N LEU A 33 8.94 -0.20 -15.67
CA LEU A 33 8.20 0.76 -14.86
C LEU A 33 8.09 0.38 -13.38
N HIS A 34 7.78 -0.87 -13.04
CA HIS A 34 7.67 -1.29 -11.63
C HIS A 34 9.01 -1.23 -10.88
N ILE A 35 10.14 -1.41 -11.58
CA ILE A 35 11.48 -1.27 -11.00
C ILE A 35 11.79 0.19 -10.76
N GLU A 36 11.48 1.07 -11.72
CA GLU A 36 11.67 2.51 -11.59
C GLU A 36 10.81 3.10 -10.46
N MET A 37 9.55 2.67 -10.36
CA MET A 37 8.66 3.07 -9.25
C MET A 37 9.21 2.67 -7.89
N ARG A 38 9.73 1.44 -7.76
CA ARG A 38 10.33 0.97 -6.52
C ARG A 38 11.58 1.78 -6.14
N ARG A 39 12.42 2.12 -7.12
CA ARG A 39 13.61 2.96 -6.91
C ARG A 39 13.24 4.37 -6.48
N TRP A 40 12.25 4.96 -7.13
CA TRP A 40 11.80 6.33 -6.90
C TRP A 40 11.09 6.53 -5.54
N ALA A 41 10.28 5.56 -5.12
CA ALA A 41 9.48 5.69 -3.92
C ALA A 41 10.33 5.58 -2.65
N HIS A 42 10.13 6.51 -1.69
CA HIS A 42 10.64 6.39 -0.31
C HIS A 42 9.65 5.62 0.59
N VAL A 43 8.36 5.68 0.26
CA VAL A 43 7.26 4.95 0.91
C VAL A 43 6.23 4.57 -0.15
N LEU A 44 5.62 3.39 -0.03
CA LEU A 44 4.46 2.99 -0.83
C LEU A 44 3.23 2.92 0.07
N VAL A 45 2.14 3.57 -0.33
CA VAL A 45 0.86 3.50 0.38
C VAL A 45 -0.15 2.74 -0.48
N ILE A 46 -0.73 1.67 0.05
CA ILE A 46 -1.81 0.93 -0.60
C ILE A 46 -3.11 1.22 0.15
N SER A 47 -3.91 2.14 -0.38
CA SER A 47 -5.18 2.58 0.19
C SER A 47 -6.25 2.74 -0.90
N PRO A 48 -7.30 1.92 -0.91
CA PRO A 48 -7.54 0.75 -0.05
C PRO A 48 -6.69 -0.47 -0.45
N LEU A 49 -6.29 -1.29 0.52
CA LEU A 49 -5.84 -2.67 0.28
C LEU A 49 -7.07 -3.60 0.24
N SER A 50 -7.46 -4.03 -0.96
CA SER A 50 -8.54 -5.01 -1.13
C SER A 50 -8.15 -6.40 -0.61
N ALA A 51 -9.14 -7.22 -0.25
CA ALA A 51 -8.89 -8.61 0.15
C ALA A 51 -8.18 -9.44 -0.94
N ASN A 52 -8.51 -9.17 -2.22
CA ASN A 52 -7.89 -9.85 -3.36
C ASN A 52 -6.41 -9.47 -3.51
N THR A 53 -6.10 -8.18 -3.48
CA THR A 53 -4.71 -7.69 -3.52
C THR A 53 -3.92 -8.24 -2.32
N MET A 54 -4.50 -8.21 -1.12
CA MET A 54 -3.87 -8.76 0.08
C MET A 54 -3.57 -10.26 -0.05
N ALA A 55 -4.52 -11.06 -0.57
CA ALA A 55 -4.31 -12.48 -0.79
C ALA A 55 -3.20 -12.75 -1.84
N LYS A 56 -3.19 -11.98 -2.93
CA LYS A 56 -2.14 -12.09 -3.96
C LYS A 56 -0.76 -11.69 -3.44
N MET A 57 -0.69 -10.62 -2.65
CA MET A 57 0.54 -10.19 -1.98
C MET A 57 1.11 -11.34 -1.15
N VAL A 58 0.33 -11.88 -0.20
CA VAL A 58 0.74 -12.99 0.68
C VAL A 58 1.13 -14.24 -0.10
N ALA A 59 0.44 -14.53 -1.20
CA ALA A 59 0.76 -15.66 -2.08
C ALA A 59 1.96 -15.43 -3.01
N GLY A 60 2.53 -14.22 -3.05
CA GLY A 60 3.64 -13.86 -3.94
C GLY A 60 3.25 -13.67 -5.42
N ILE A 61 1.96 -13.49 -5.72
CA ILE A 61 1.46 -13.26 -7.08
C ILE A 61 1.72 -11.80 -7.48
N CYS A 62 2.31 -11.60 -8.65
CA CYS A 62 2.66 -10.29 -9.23
C CYS A 62 2.17 -10.16 -10.68
N ASP A 63 0.85 -10.16 -10.85
CA ASP A 63 0.19 -10.19 -12.16
C ASP A 63 -0.33 -8.83 -12.66
N ASN A 64 0.03 -7.75 -11.99
CA ASN A 64 -0.29 -6.37 -12.36
C ASN A 64 0.80 -5.41 -11.86
N LEU A 65 0.76 -4.15 -12.30
CA LEU A 65 1.80 -3.17 -12.01
C LEU A 65 2.01 -2.97 -10.50
N LEU A 66 0.92 -2.86 -9.73
CA LEU A 66 0.98 -2.69 -8.27
C LEU A 66 1.70 -3.87 -7.59
N LEU A 67 1.30 -5.10 -7.91
CA LEU A 67 1.85 -6.29 -7.28
C LEU A 67 3.28 -6.58 -7.74
N SER A 68 3.64 -6.20 -8.97
CA SER A 68 5.03 -6.22 -9.45
C SER A 68 5.91 -5.27 -8.64
N VAL A 69 5.45 -4.04 -8.35
CA VAL A 69 6.17 -3.10 -7.47
C VAL A 69 6.33 -3.69 -6.08
N VAL A 70 5.26 -4.24 -5.50
CA VAL A 70 5.30 -4.87 -4.17
C VAL A 70 6.28 -6.05 -4.13
N ARG A 71 6.29 -6.90 -5.17
CA ARG A 71 7.17 -8.08 -5.21
C ARG A 71 8.63 -7.72 -5.41
N ALA A 72 8.89 -6.62 -6.12
CA ALA A 72 10.23 -6.08 -6.34
C ALA A 72 10.70 -5.14 -5.21
N TRP A 73 9.90 -4.95 -4.16
CA TRP A 73 10.21 -4.06 -3.05
C TRP A 73 11.49 -4.49 -2.34
N ASP A 74 12.39 -3.53 -2.10
CA ASP A 74 13.59 -3.76 -1.32
C ASP A 74 13.24 -3.73 0.18
N THR A 75 13.14 -4.92 0.77
CA THR A 75 12.59 -5.11 2.11
C THR A 75 13.61 -4.82 3.22
N ASP A 76 14.90 -4.89 2.92
CA ASP A 76 15.97 -4.71 3.90
C ASP A 76 16.91 -3.53 3.60
N GLY A 77 16.78 -2.92 2.42
CA GLY A 77 17.57 -1.78 1.98
C GLY A 77 18.90 -2.19 1.34
N SER A 78 19.14 -3.47 1.11
CA SER A 78 20.39 -3.98 0.53
C SER A 78 20.58 -3.61 -0.95
N ILE A 79 19.50 -3.22 -1.65
CA ILE A 79 19.52 -2.90 -3.08
C ILE A 79 19.52 -1.39 -3.31
N ASP A 80 18.65 -0.66 -2.63
CA ASP A 80 18.46 0.79 -2.81
C ASP A 80 19.22 1.63 -1.77
N GLY A 81 19.87 0.99 -0.79
CA GLY A 81 20.68 1.66 0.24
C GLY A 81 19.89 2.21 1.42
N GLU A 82 18.57 2.07 1.41
CA GLU A 82 17.67 2.46 2.49
C GLU A 82 16.52 1.47 2.66
N ARG A 83 16.13 1.20 3.91
CA ARG A 83 14.98 0.35 4.22
C ARG A 83 13.70 1.15 4.06
N LYS A 84 12.91 0.81 3.05
CA LYS A 84 11.65 1.50 2.72
C LYS A 84 10.43 0.70 3.18
N ARG A 85 9.34 1.41 3.49
CA ARG A 85 8.10 0.81 4.02
C ARG A 85 6.97 0.84 3.01
N ILE A 86 6.14 -0.21 3.07
CA ILE A 86 4.83 -0.25 2.45
C ILE A 86 3.79 -0.11 3.57
N VAL A 87 3.02 0.96 3.56
CA VAL A 87 1.88 1.19 4.44
C VAL A 87 0.63 0.69 3.74
N VAL A 88 -0.15 -0.16 4.37
CA VAL A 88 -1.38 -0.71 3.80
C VAL A 88 -2.59 -0.39 4.67
N ALA A 89 -3.69 0.02 4.05
CA ALA A 89 -4.95 0.29 4.73
C ALA A 89 -6.03 -0.68 4.20
N PRO A 90 -6.22 -1.85 4.83
CA PRO A 90 -7.22 -2.82 4.39
C PRO A 90 -8.63 -2.21 4.38
N ALA A 91 -9.39 -2.52 3.34
CA ALA A 91 -10.80 -2.14 3.25
C ALA A 91 -11.59 -3.23 2.54
N MET A 92 -12.58 -3.78 3.22
CA MET A 92 -13.43 -4.83 2.68
C MET A 92 -14.72 -4.96 3.48
N ASN A 93 -15.73 -5.61 2.88
CA ASN A 93 -16.98 -5.91 3.58
C ASN A 93 -16.74 -6.74 4.85
N THR A 94 -17.58 -6.58 5.87
CA THR A 94 -17.53 -7.28 7.16
C THR A 94 -17.36 -8.80 7.03
N ALA A 95 -18.07 -9.45 6.10
CA ALA A 95 -17.96 -10.90 5.89
C ALA A 95 -16.58 -11.30 5.36
N MET A 96 -15.98 -10.47 4.50
CA MET A 96 -14.61 -10.67 4.01
C MET A 96 -13.59 -10.41 5.13
N TRP A 97 -13.81 -9.39 5.96
CA TRP A 97 -12.94 -9.07 7.09
C TRP A 97 -12.88 -10.20 8.12
N ARG A 98 -14.05 -10.75 8.47
CA ARG A 98 -14.17 -11.88 9.41
C ARG A 98 -13.76 -13.23 8.80
N HIS A 99 -13.45 -13.28 7.51
CA HIS A 99 -13.09 -14.52 6.84
C HIS A 99 -11.74 -15.06 7.35
N PRO A 100 -11.58 -16.37 7.61
CA PRO A 100 -10.33 -16.94 8.13
C PRO A 100 -9.09 -16.69 7.26
N VAL A 101 -9.28 -16.58 5.94
CA VAL A 101 -8.19 -16.24 4.99
C VAL A 101 -7.69 -14.81 5.23
N THR A 102 -8.58 -13.86 5.52
CA THR A 102 -8.18 -12.49 5.87
C THR A 102 -7.35 -12.50 7.15
N ALA A 103 -7.79 -13.20 8.19
CA ALA A 103 -7.02 -13.35 9.42
C ALA A 103 -5.65 -14.00 9.19
N ARG A 104 -5.56 -15.01 8.32
CA ARG A 104 -4.28 -15.64 7.95
C ARG A 104 -3.36 -14.65 7.23
N ASN A 105 -3.87 -13.94 6.24
CA ASN A 105 -3.07 -12.98 5.49
C ASN A 105 -2.58 -11.85 6.38
N LEU A 106 -3.43 -11.34 7.28
CA LEU A 106 -3.05 -10.32 8.26
C LEU A 106 -1.95 -10.81 9.19
N ARG A 107 -1.97 -12.07 9.65
CA ARG A 107 -0.87 -12.62 10.45
C ARG A 107 0.46 -12.58 9.71
N THR A 108 0.48 -12.85 8.41
CA THR A 108 1.71 -12.71 7.60
C THR A 108 2.11 -11.25 7.47
N LEU A 109 1.17 -10.35 7.15
CA LEU A 109 1.48 -8.91 7.01
C LEU A 109 1.99 -8.28 8.31
N GLU A 110 1.37 -8.58 9.45
CA GLU A 110 1.66 -7.97 10.75
C GLU A 110 2.80 -8.69 11.48
N GLY A 111 2.89 -10.02 11.35
CA GLY A 111 3.85 -10.86 12.07
C GLY A 111 5.13 -11.12 11.30
N ASP A 112 5.01 -11.64 10.07
CA ASP A 112 6.19 -12.04 9.28
C ASP A 112 6.85 -10.84 8.59
N TRP A 113 6.03 -9.90 8.09
CA TRP A 113 6.50 -8.77 7.29
C TRP A 113 6.43 -7.43 8.03
N GLY A 114 5.82 -7.43 9.22
CA GLY A 114 5.61 -6.27 10.06
C GLY A 114 6.67 -6.11 11.15
N GLY A 115 6.37 -5.26 12.14
CA GLY A 115 7.26 -4.96 13.25
C GLY A 115 8.38 -3.96 12.92
N ASP A 116 9.23 -3.71 13.92
CA ASP A 116 10.28 -2.68 13.86
C ASP A 116 11.30 -2.95 12.76
N GLU A 117 11.56 -4.21 12.43
CA GLU A 117 12.47 -4.61 11.35
C GLU A 117 11.75 -5.02 10.06
N GLY A 118 10.41 -5.03 10.05
CA GLY A 118 9.61 -5.39 8.87
C GLY A 118 9.73 -4.39 7.72
N TRP A 119 8.94 -4.60 6.68
CA TRP A 119 8.74 -3.64 5.59
C TRP A 119 7.27 -3.28 5.38
N ILE A 120 6.34 -3.97 6.05
CA ILE A 120 4.90 -3.71 5.99
C ILE A 120 4.42 -3.03 7.27
N GLU A 121 3.55 -2.05 7.12
CA GLU A 121 2.78 -1.46 8.21
C GLU A 121 1.30 -1.57 7.88
N VAL A 122 0.52 -2.26 8.73
CA VAL A 122 -0.92 -2.44 8.54
C VAL A 122 -1.68 -1.43 9.38
N LEU A 123 -2.36 -0.50 8.72
CA LEU A 123 -3.31 0.41 9.36
C LEU A 123 -4.67 -0.29 9.46
N ARG A 124 -4.96 -0.86 10.63
CA ARG A 124 -6.15 -1.68 10.81
C ARG A 124 -7.45 -0.91 10.52
N PRO A 125 -8.45 -1.58 9.91
CA PRO A 125 -9.78 -1.01 9.72
C PRO A 125 -10.43 -0.62 11.05
N VAL A 126 -11.30 0.37 11.01
CA VAL A 126 -12.13 0.79 12.13
C VAL A 126 -13.50 0.10 12.07
N SER A 127 -14.07 -0.23 13.23
CA SER A 127 -15.47 -0.64 13.30
C SER A 127 -16.36 0.61 13.23
N LYS A 128 -17.27 0.67 12.26
CA LYS A 128 -18.26 1.76 12.15
C LYS A 128 -19.67 1.18 12.27
N THR A 129 -20.55 1.86 12.99
CA THR A 129 -21.98 1.54 13.02
C THR A 129 -22.59 1.87 11.67
N LEU A 130 -23.12 0.86 10.98
CA LEU A 130 -23.82 1.02 9.71
C LEU A 130 -25.19 1.63 9.94
N ALA A 131 -25.77 2.22 8.89
CA ALA A 131 -27.10 2.85 8.93
C ALA A 131 -28.25 1.89 9.32
N CYS A 132 -28.00 0.57 9.34
CA CYS A 132 -28.92 -0.48 9.76
C CYS A 132 -28.75 -0.95 11.22
N ASN A 133 -27.97 -0.24 12.04
CA ASN A 133 -27.59 -0.64 13.41
C ASN A 133 -26.65 -1.87 13.51
N ASP A 134 -26.17 -2.41 12.39
CA ASP A 134 -25.10 -3.42 12.40
C ASP A 134 -23.74 -2.75 12.61
N VAL A 135 -22.90 -3.32 13.47
CA VAL A 135 -21.48 -2.94 13.56
C VAL A 135 -20.73 -3.61 12.42
N GLY A 136 -20.33 -2.81 11.43
CA GLY A 136 -19.52 -3.26 10.30
C GLY A 136 -18.03 -3.14 10.62
N ASP A 137 -17.37 -4.28 10.82
CA ASP A 137 -15.91 -4.34 10.84
C ASP A 137 -15.36 -4.28 9.41
N GLY A 138 -14.16 -3.73 9.22
CA GLY A 138 -13.50 -3.72 7.90
C GLY A 138 -13.61 -2.40 7.11
N ALA A 139 -14.18 -1.35 7.70
CA ALA A 139 -14.14 -0.01 7.12
C ALA A 139 -12.73 0.56 7.20
N MET A 140 -12.20 1.07 6.07
CA MET A 140 -10.87 1.67 6.03
C MET A 140 -10.71 2.75 7.10
N VAL A 141 -9.52 2.81 7.68
CA VAL A 141 -9.09 3.92 8.54
C VAL A 141 -9.26 5.28 7.83
N GLY A 142 -9.36 6.38 8.58
CA GLY A 142 -9.45 7.73 8.02
C GLY A 142 -8.24 8.05 7.15
N TRP A 143 -8.44 8.88 6.12
CA TRP A 143 -7.33 9.27 5.24
C TRP A 143 -6.28 10.10 6.00
N GLU A 144 -6.71 10.80 7.06
CA GLU A 144 -5.86 11.56 7.97
C GLU A 144 -4.81 10.67 8.65
N ASP A 145 -5.22 9.49 9.15
CA ASP A 145 -4.31 8.53 9.78
C ASP A 145 -3.34 7.92 8.76
N ILE A 146 -3.80 7.71 7.51
CA ILE A 146 -2.95 7.22 6.41
C ILE A 146 -1.88 8.24 6.06
N VAL A 147 -2.25 9.52 5.97
CA VAL A 147 -1.31 10.61 5.73
C VAL A 147 -0.33 10.74 6.90
N ALA A 148 -0.81 10.69 8.15
CA ALA A 148 0.05 10.76 9.33
C ALA A 148 1.08 9.62 9.36
N ALA A 149 0.67 8.39 9.02
CA ALA A 149 1.60 7.26 8.92
C ALA A 149 2.67 7.50 7.83
N ALA A 150 2.28 8.02 6.67
CA ALA A 150 3.21 8.37 5.60
C ALA A 150 4.19 9.48 6.03
N GLU A 151 3.72 10.53 6.71
CA GLU A 151 4.54 11.62 7.22
C GLU A 151 5.59 11.13 8.24
N VAL A 152 5.21 10.24 9.16
CA VAL A 152 6.15 9.61 10.10
C VAL A 152 7.24 8.85 9.36
N ARG A 153 6.88 8.05 8.34
CA ARG A 153 7.85 7.27 7.57
C ARG A 153 8.77 8.12 6.69
N LEU A 154 8.28 9.27 6.24
CA LEU A 154 9.08 10.25 5.50
C LEU A 154 9.93 11.16 6.42
N GLY A 155 9.85 11.01 7.74
CA GLY A 155 10.56 11.88 8.69
C GLY A 155 10.01 13.31 8.72
N LEU A 156 8.76 13.51 8.30
CA LEU A 156 8.09 14.81 8.23
C LEU A 156 7.24 15.12 9.46
N ALA A 157 7.01 14.12 10.33
CA ALA A 157 6.27 14.32 11.56
C ALA A 157 6.93 15.41 12.40
N ARG A 158 6.20 16.53 12.59
CA ARG A 158 6.64 17.60 13.48
C ARG A 158 6.81 17.00 14.87
N GLY A 159 7.98 17.15 15.47
CA GLY A 159 8.14 16.87 16.89
C GLY A 159 7.03 17.59 17.65
N SER A 160 6.34 16.87 18.55
CA SER A 160 5.34 17.46 19.44
C SER A 160 5.89 18.78 20.00
N PRO A 161 5.10 19.87 20.07
CA PRO A 161 5.53 21.02 20.84
C PRO A 161 5.79 20.49 22.26
N SER A 162 7.02 20.68 22.76
CA SER A 162 7.29 20.44 24.17
C SER A 162 6.27 21.23 24.98
N ALA A 163 5.69 20.56 25.98
CA ALA A 163 4.71 21.09 26.91
C ALA A 163 5.07 22.49 27.45
#